data_AF-A0A1N7G5U4-F1
#
_entry.id   AF-A0A1N7G5U4-F1
#
_cell.length_a   1.000
_cell.length_b   1.000
_cell.length_c   1.000
_cell.angle_alpha   90.00
_cell.angle_beta   90.00
_cell.angle_gamma   90.00
#
_symmetry.space_group_name_H-M   'P 1'
#
loop_
_entity.id
_entity.type
_entity.pdbx_description
1 polymer ?
#
loop_
_entity_poly.entity_id
_entity_poly.type
_entity_poly.pdbx_seq_one_letter_code
_entity_poly.pdbx_strand_id
1 'polypeptide(L)' 'MPPWTPQEDLLVIEALVEYSHRQQEHVPERSARAWVLAKGLAASHGLEIEDALRQRTALERASDVRF' A
#
# COMPACT_ATOMS: atom_id res chain seq x y z
N MET A 1 7.14 6.41 15.49
CA MET A 1 5.67 6.31 15.35
C MET A 1 5.21 5.11 16.16
N PRO A 2 4.02 5.14 16.78
CA PRO A 2 3.43 3.91 17.33
C PRO A 2 3.35 2.85 16.22
N PRO A 3 3.41 1.55 16.55
CA PRO A 3 3.27 0.50 15.56
C PRO A 3 1.87 0.59 14.93
N TRP A 4 1.82 0.62 13.60
CA TRP A 4 0.58 0.50 12.86
C TRP A 4 0.03 -0.93 12.98
N THR A 5 -1.28 -1.04 12.87
CA THR A 5 -1.94 -2.33 12.69
C THR A 5 -1.66 -2.84 11.27
N PRO A 6 -1.70 -4.18 11.03
CA PRO A 6 -1.53 -4.72 9.70
C PRO A 6 -2.51 -4.13 8.66
N GLN A 7 -3.72 -3.78 9.07
CA GLN A 7 -4.71 -3.14 8.19
C GLN A 7 -4.32 -1.71 7.82
N GLU A 8 -3.74 -0.95 8.75
CA GLU A 8 -3.21 0.39 8.48
C GLU A 8 -1.98 0.31 7.57
N ASP A 9 -1.10 -0.68 7.75
CA ASP A 9 0.04 -0.91 6.86
C ASP A 9 -0.41 -1.20 5.42
N LEU A 10 -1.44 -2.03 5.23
CA LEU A 10 -2.03 -2.28 3.92
C LEU A 10 -2.57 -1.01 3.26
N LEU A 11 -3.19 -0.11 4.04
CA LEU A 11 -3.67 1.18 3.55
C LEU A 11 -2.51 2.11 3.15
N VAL A 12 -1.41 2.10 3.91
CA VAL A 12 -0.21 2.87 3.58
C VAL A 12 0.45 2.34 2.30
N ILE A 13 0.53 1.02 2.13
CA ILE A 13 1.03 0.39 0.89
C ILE A 13 0.21 0.86 -0.31
N GLU A 14 -1.12 0.78 -0.23
CA GLU A 14 -2.03 1.27 -1.27
C GLU A 14 -1.77 2.74 -1.62
N ALA A 15 -1.73 3.62 -0.62
CA ALA A 15 -1.49 5.05 -0.83
C ALA A 15 -0.13 5.35 -1.48
N LEU A 16 0.92 4.63 -1.11
CA LEU A 16 2.25 4.80 -1.70
C LEU A 16 2.30 4.33 -3.16
N VAL A 17 1.62 3.22 -3.48
CA VAL A 17 1.49 2.72 -4.85
C VAL A 17 0.73 3.72 -5.71
N GLU A 18 -0.42 4.20 -5.25
CA GLU A 18 -1.19 5.23 -5.97
C GLU A 18 -0.37 6.49 -6.21
N TYR A 19 0.35 6.97 -5.18
CA TYR A 19 1.20 8.13 -5.29
C TYR A 19 2.30 7.92 -6.34
N SER A 20 2.97 6.77 -6.31
CA SER A 20 4.03 6.45 -7.27
C SER A 20 3.50 6.52 -8.70
N HIS A 21 2.37 5.87 -8.99
CA HIS A 21 1.77 5.89 -10.34
C HIS A 21 1.35 7.31 -10.77
N ARG A 22 0.66 8.06 -9.90
CA ARG A 22 0.18 9.41 -10.25
C ARG A 22 1.30 10.43 -10.46
N GLN A 23 2.43 10.25 -9.79
CA GLN A 23 3.51 11.26 -9.75
C GLN A 23 4.73 10.89 -10.56
N GLN A 24 4.70 9.76 -11.28
CA GLN A 24 5.84 9.25 -12.04
C GLN A 24 6.40 10.26 -13.05
N GLU A 25 5.55 11.03 -13.71
CA GLU A 25 5.96 12.02 -14.72
C GLU A 25 6.34 13.38 -14.12
N HIS A 26 5.77 13.73 -12.97
CA HIS A 26 5.94 15.06 -12.37
C HIS A 26 7.10 15.14 -11.37
N VAL A 27 7.30 14.09 -10.57
CA VAL A 27 8.37 14.00 -9.56
C VAL A 27 8.96 12.58 -9.53
N PRO A 28 9.68 12.17 -10.59
CA PRO A 28 10.08 10.78 -10.83
C PRO A 28 10.87 10.16 -9.67
N GLU A 29 11.80 10.91 -9.07
CA GLU A 29 12.60 10.43 -7.95
C GLU A 29 11.74 10.12 -6.71
N ARG A 30 10.76 10.98 -6.42
CA ARG A 30 9.86 10.80 -5.28
C ARG A 30 8.85 9.70 -5.53
N SER A 31 8.38 9.55 -6.77
CA SER A 31 7.57 8.41 -7.21
C SER A 31 8.32 7.09 -7.03
N ALA A 32 9.56 6.99 -7.53
CA ALA A 32 10.38 5.78 -7.39
C ALA A 32 10.64 5.45 -5.92
N ARG A 33 10.86 6.46 -5.07
CA ARG A 33 11.03 6.26 -3.63
C ARG A 33 9.76 5.75 -2.95
N ALA A 34 8.59 6.27 -3.32
CA ALA A 34 7.32 5.77 -2.81
C ALA A 34 7.10 4.29 -3.16
N TRP A 35 7.43 3.90 -4.40
CA TRP A 35 7.38 2.51 -4.84
C TRP A 35 8.31 1.59 -4.04
N VAL A 36 9.56 2.00 -3.81
CA VAL A 36 10.53 1.24 -3.00
C VAL A 36 10.04 1.09 -1.56
N LEU A 37 9.45 2.15 -0.98
CA LEU A 37 8.88 2.08 0.37
C LEU A 37 7.68 1.14 0.43
N ALA A 38 6.77 1.18 -0.54
CA ALA A 38 5.65 0.25 -0.61
C ALA A 38 6.13 -1.21 -0.68
N LYS A 39 7.17 -1.49 -1.48
CA LYS A 39 7.78 -2.82 -1.57
C LYS A 39 8.39 -3.26 -0.24
N GLY A 40 9.14 -2.38 0.41
CA GLY A 40 9.77 -2.68 1.70
C GLY A 40 8.73 -2.96 2.78
N LEU A 41 7.64 -2.20 2.80
CA LEU A 41 6.56 -2.38 3.76
C LEU A 41 5.82 -3.70 3.50
N ALA A 42 5.44 -4.00 2.25
CA ALA A 42 4.81 -5.29 1.89
C ALA A 42 5.70 -6.48 2.26
N ALA A 43 7.00 -6.42 1.96
CA ALA A 43 7.95 -7.47 2.29
C ALA A 43 8.10 -7.67 3.81
N SER A 44 7.96 -6.62 4.62
CA SER A 44 7.99 -6.73 6.08
C SER A 44 6.81 -7.55 6.66
N HIS A 45 5.71 -7.67 5.90
CA HIS A 45 4.59 -8.56 6.19
C HIS A 45 4.67 -9.91 5.48
N GLY A 46 5.77 -10.20 4.76
CA GLY A 46 5.92 -11.42 3.97
C GLY A 46 5.04 -11.45 2.71
N LEU A 47 4.69 -10.28 2.18
CA LEU A 47 3.82 -10.13 1.01
C LEU A 47 4.56 -9.50 -0.17
N GLU A 48 4.18 -9.89 -1.39
CA GLU A 48 4.42 -9.08 -2.57
C GLU A 48 3.39 -7.92 -2.62
N ILE A 49 3.70 -6.85 -3.36
CA ILE A 49 2.80 -5.68 -3.48
C ILE A 49 1.41 -6.11 -3.96
N GLU A 50 1.33 -6.98 -4.97
CA GLU A 50 0.06 -7.42 -5.53
C GLU A 50 -0.79 -8.19 -4.50
N ASP A 51 -0.15 -8.96 -3.62
CA ASP A 51 -0.84 -9.68 -2.55
C ASP A 51 -1.36 -8.71 -1.49
N ALA A 52 -0.56 -7.71 -1.11
CA ALA A 52 -0.98 -6.66 -0.18
C ALA A 52 -2.20 -5.88 -0.72
N LEU A 53 -2.17 -5.47 -2.00
CA LEU A 53 -3.30 -4.77 -2.63
C LEU A 53 -4.55 -5.66 -2.73
N ARG A 54 -4.39 -6.95 -3.04
CA ARG A 54 -5.50 -7.92 -3.05
C ARG A 54 -6.12 -8.08 -1.67
N GLN A 55 -5.32 -8.19 -0.62
CA GLN A 55 -5.82 -8.27 0.77
C GLN A 55 -6.54 -6.98 1.18
N ARG A 56 -5.99 -5.81 0.83
CA ARG A 56 -6.63 -4.51 1.11
C ARG A 56 -8.02 -4.41 0.47
N THR A 57 -8.12 -4.76 -0.81
CA THR A 57 -9.39 -4.80 -1.55
C THR A 57 -10.39 -5.76 -0.91
N ALA A 58 -9.93 -6.93 -0.46
CA ALA A 58 -10.79 -7.91 0.21
C ALA A 58 -11.33 -7.39 1.55
N LEU A 59 -10.50 -6.69 2.34
CA LEU A 59 -10.89 -6.08 3.60
C LEU A 59 -11.93 -4.96 3.41
N GLU A 60 -11.75 -4.13 2.39
CA GLU A 60 -12.72 -3.08 2.03
C GLU A 60 -14.09 -3.69 1.71
N ARG A 61 -14.13 -4.68 0.80
CA ARG A 61 -15.37 -5.38 0.45
C ARG A 61 -16.04 -6.09 1.63
N ALA A 62 -15.25 -6.70 2.51
CA ALA A 62 -15.78 -7.35 3.71
C ALA A 62 -16.35 -6.34 4.73
N SER A 63 -15.88 -5.10 4.68
CA SER A 63 -16.41 -4.00 5.50
C SER A 63 -17.73 -3.49 4.93
N ASP A 64 -17.84 -3.39 3.60
CA ASP A 64 -19.05 -2.92 2.91
C ASP A 64 -20.24 -3.89 3.02
N VAL A 65 -19.98 -5.20 3.07
CA VAL A 65 -21.04 -6.24 3.19
C VAL A 65 -21.70 -6.29 4.57
N ARG A 66 -21.15 -5.60 5.57
CA ARG A 66 -21.67 -5.58 6.95
C ARG A 66 -22.69 -4.47 7.21
N PHE A 67 -23.08 -3.71 6.19
CA PHE A 67 -24.10 -2.65 6.23
C PHE A 67 -25.27 -2.99 5.30
#